data_AF-A0A7G8P9K4-F1
#
_entry.id   AF-A0A7G8P9K4-F1
#
_cell.length_a   1.000
_cell.length_b   1.000
_cell.length_c   1.000
_cell.angle_alpha   90.00
_cell.angle_beta   90.00
_cell.angle_gamma   90.00
#
_symmetry.space_group_name_H-M   'P 1'
#
loop_
_entity.id
_entity.type
_entity.pdbx_description
1 polymer ?
#
loop_
_entity_poly.entity_id
_entity_poly.type
_entity_poly.pdbx_seq_one_letter_code
_entity_poly.pdbx_strand_id
1 'polypeptide(L)'
;MTRRARVDAELVRRGLARSRQQAAELIGAGRVRIDGLPAVKPATAVSVDAALTVAADEKTWVSRGAHKLIGALDAFGVPVQGRRCLDAGASTGGFTEVLLDRDAAHVVAADVGYGQLAWSLRSDDRVSVLERTNVRELTPEAIGGVVDLVVADLSFISLTTVLPALTRCASADADIVPMVKPQFEVGKDRVGAGGVVSDPALRADAVLGVARRATELHWHTVDVTASPLPGPSGNVEFFLRLRTSTDHPLQGDDLERAIARAIDEGPQ
;
A
#
# COMPACT_ATOMS: atom_id res chain seq x y z
N MET A 1 20.61 48.35 -11.24
CA MET A 1 21.34 47.14 -10.80
C MET A 1 20.35 46.18 -10.20
N THR A 2 20.22 44.97 -10.75
CA THR A 2 19.34 43.93 -10.19
C THR A 2 19.86 43.54 -8.82
N ARG A 3 19.03 43.74 -7.79
CA ARG A 3 19.42 43.41 -6.41
C ARG A 3 19.65 41.90 -6.33
N ARG A 4 20.81 41.50 -5.82
CA ARG A 4 21.15 40.09 -5.62
C ARG A 4 21.14 39.74 -4.14
N ALA A 5 20.67 38.53 -3.83
CA ALA A 5 20.64 37.96 -2.49
C ALA A 5 21.19 36.54 -2.52
N ARG A 6 21.57 36.00 -1.37
CA ARG A 6 21.92 34.58 -1.27
C ARG A 6 20.66 33.74 -1.37
N VAL A 7 20.72 32.64 -2.12
CA VAL A 7 19.56 31.74 -2.31
C VAL A 7 19.02 31.22 -0.97
N ASP A 8 19.89 30.92 0.01
CA ASP A 8 19.45 30.49 1.34
C ASP A 8 18.60 31.53 2.08
N ALA A 9 18.98 32.80 2.00
CA ALA A 9 18.24 33.91 2.58
C ALA A 9 16.94 34.19 1.80
N GLU A 10 16.99 34.05 0.48
CA GLU A 10 15.84 34.29 -0.38
C GLU A 10 14.75 33.21 -0.22
N LEU A 11 15.13 31.94 -0.03
CA LEU A 11 14.20 30.86 0.30
C LEU A 11 13.44 31.14 1.60
N VAL A 12 14.14 31.61 2.63
CA VAL A 12 13.50 31.97 3.91
C VAL A 12 12.59 33.19 3.75
N ARG A 13 13.07 34.23 3.05
CA ARG A 13 12.31 35.45 2.81
C ARG A 13 10.99 35.18 2.07
N ARG A 14 10.97 34.19 1.18
CA ARG A 14 9.80 33.76 0.40
C ARG A 14 8.94 32.69 1.10
N GLY A 15 9.29 32.28 2.33
CA GLY A 15 8.57 31.23 3.06
C GLY A 15 8.76 29.81 2.51
N LEU A 16 9.73 29.60 1.61
CA LEU A 16 10.06 28.31 1.02
C LEU A 16 10.96 27.45 1.94
N ALA A 17 11.51 28.05 3.00
CA ALA A 17 12.22 27.38 4.08
C ALA A 17 11.99 28.13 5.40
N ARG A 18 11.84 27.40 6.51
CA ARG A 18 11.59 27.95 7.86
C ARG A 18 12.82 28.57 8.51
N SER A 19 14.01 28.23 8.01
CA SER A 19 15.28 28.78 8.50
C SER A 19 16.37 28.68 7.42
N ARG A 20 17.45 29.47 7.57
CA ARG A 20 18.60 29.40 6.65
C ARG A 20 19.31 28.05 6.72
N GLN A 21 19.22 27.37 7.87
CA GLN A 21 19.74 26.01 8.05
C GLN A 21 18.91 25.01 7.24
N GLN A 22 17.57 25.05 7.34
CA GLN A 22 16.71 24.20 6.52
C GLN A 22 16.89 24.49 5.03
N ALA A 23 17.06 25.76 4.65
CA ALA A 23 17.36 26.14 3.27
C ALA A 23 18.67 25.49 2.76
N ALA A 24 19.71 25.45 3.59
CA ALA A 24 20.96 24.78 3.24
C ALA A 24 20.82 23.26 3.12
N GLU A 25 20.01 22.63 3.99
CA GLU A 25 19.68 21.20 3.91
C GLU A 25 18.93 20.87 2.61
N LEU A 26 17.91 21.66 2.25
CA LEU A 26 17.15 21.50 1.00
C LEU A 26 18.03 21.66 -0.24
N ILE A 27 18.98 22.60 -0.22
CA ILE A 27 19.96 22.80 -1.30
C ILE A 27 20.92 21.61 -1.38
N GLY A 28 21.44 21.14 -0.24
CA GLY A 28 22.31 19.97 -0.17
C GLY A 28 21.63 18.68 -0.66
N ALA A 29 20.32 18.56 -0.42
CA ALA A 29 19.48 17.47 -0.92
C ALA A 29 19.09 17.62 -2.40
N GLY A 30 19.55 18.66 -3.10
CA GLY A 30 19.23 18.89 -4.52
C GLY A 30 17.78 19.29 -4.80
N ARG A 31 17.04 19.72 -3.78
CA ARG A 31 15.59 19.98 -3.86
C ARG A 31 15.24 21.41 -4.27
N VAL A 32 16.22 22.29 -4.35
CA VAL A 32 16.00 23.69 -4.72
C VAL A 32 16.41 23.91 -6.16
N ARG A 33 15.56 24.57 -6.95
CA ARG A 33 15.89 25.06 -8.29
C ARG A 33 15.84 26.58 -8.37
N ILE A 34 16.78 27.16 -9.11
CA ILE A 34 16.88 28.57 -9.47
C ILE A 34 16.70 28.64 -10.98
N ASP A 35 15.61 29.26 -11.45
CA ASP A 35 15.27 29.37 -12.87
C ASP A 35 15.29 28.00 -13.59
N GLY A 36 14.81 26.96 -12.90
CA GLY A 36 14.75 25.59 -13.41
C GLY A 36 16.03 24.77 -13.24
N LEU A 37 17.15 25.38 -12.84
CA LEU A 37 18.43 24.69 -12.62
C LEU A 37 18.67 24.37 -11.15
N PRO A 38 19.29 23.23 -10.79
CA PRO A 38 19.58 22.89 -9.40
C PRO A 38 20.46 23.93 -8.70
N ALA A 39 20.07 24.33 -7.48
CA ALA A 39 20.92 25.13 -6.61
C ALA A 39 22.01 24.23 -5.99
N VAL A 40 23.27 24.61 -6.14
CA VAL A 40 24.41 23.78 -5.69
C VAL A 40 25.02 24.28 -4.38
N LYS A 41 24.91 25.58 -4.08
CA LYS A 41 25.50 26.20 -2.88
C LYS A 41 24.50 27.14 -2.20
N PRO A 42 24.35 27.09 -0.86
CA PRO A 42 23.47 28.00 -0.11
C PRO A 42 23.80 29.48 -0.30
N ALA A 43 25.08 29.78 -0.52
CA ALA A 43 25.57 31.14 -0.72
C ALA A 43 25.47 31.65 -2.17
N THR A 44 24.93 30.87 -3.11
CA THR A 44 24.80 31.29 -4.51
C THR A 44 24.00 32.59 -4.60
N ALA A 45 24.58 33.59 -5.27
CA ALA A 45 23.94 34.89 -5.48
C ALA A 45 22.89 34.77 -6.59
N VAL A 46 21.63 35.04 -6.25
CA VAL A 46 20.48 34.99 -7.16
C VAL A 46 19.86 36.38 -7.28
N SER A 47 19.23 36.66 -8.42
CA SER A 47 18.36 37.84 -8.53
C SER A 47 17.20 37.71 -7.55
N VAL A 48 16.79 38.81 -6.92
CA VAL A 48 15.57 38.82 -6.08
C VAL A 48 14.31 38.44 -6.87
N ASP A 49 14.35 38.54 -8.20
CA ASP A 49 13.26 38.17 -9.11
C ASP A 49 13.42 36.76 -9.71
N ALA A 50 14.49 36.03 -9.38
CA ALA A 50 14.71 34.68 -9.89
C ALA A 50 13.57 33.73 -9.47
N ALA A 51 13.18 32.80 -10.34
CA ALA A 51 12.20 31.77 -9.99
C ALA A 51 12.85 30.76 -9.05
N LEU A 52 12.36 30.67 -7.81
CA LEU A 52 12.82 29.69 -6.84
C LEU A 52 11.71 28.67 -6.61
N THR A 53 12.04 27.40 -6.79
CA THR A 53 11.16 26.29 -6.43
C THR A 53 11.86 25.35 -5.47
N VAL A 54 11.09 24.79 -4.54
CA VAL A 54 11.53 23.74 -3.62
C VAL A 54 10.66 22.54 -3.92
N ALA A 55 11.27 21.42 -4.29
CA ALA A 55 10.56 20.16 -4.40
C ALA A 55 9.95 19.85 -3.02
N ALA A 56 8.64 19.59 -2.99
CA ALA A 56 7.95 19.14 -1.79
C ALA A 56 8.67 17.93 -1.18
N ASP A 57 8.53 17.71 0.12
CA ASP A 57 8.96 16.43 0.69
C ASP A 57 8.19 15.35 -0.08
N GLU A 58 8.90 14.42 -0.72
CA GLU A 58 8.23 13.17 -1.08
C GLU A 58 7.67 12.62 0.22
N LYS A 59 6.37 12.37 0.24
CA LYS A 59 5.72 11.83 1.42
C LYS A 59 6.43 10.53 1.79
N THR A 60 7.09 10.54 2.95
CA THR A 60 7.73 9.35 3.50
C THR A 60 6.68 8.49 4.17
N TRP A 61 6.48 7.29 3.66
CA TRP A 61 5.58 6.30 4.26
C TRP A 61 6.27 5.54 5.40
N VAL A 62 5.50 5.11 6.40
CA VAL A 62 6.02 4.34 7.55
C VAL A 62 6.62 3.00 7.13
N SER A 63 6.23 2.47 5.96
CA SER A 63 6.81 1.26 5.39
C SER A 63 6.67 1.19 3.87
N ARG A 64 7.49 0.34 3.25
CA ARG A 64 7.40 0.01 1.82
C ARG A 64 6.06 -0.63 1.43
N GLY A 65 5.32 -1.19 2.40
CA GLY A 65 3.99 -1.74 2.17
C GLY A 65 3.02 -0.71 1.60
N ALA A 66 3.17 0.57 1.96
CA ALA A 66 2.31 1.63 1.44
C ALA A 66 2.30 1.67 -0.11
N HIS A 67 3.47 1.61 -0.74
CA HIS A 67 3.57 1.61 -2.20
C HIS A 67 2.89 0.40 -2.87
N LYS A 68 2.83 -0.74 -2.17
CA LYS A 68 2.12 -1.93 -2.68
C LYS A 68 0.62 -1.68 -2.73
N LEU A 69 0.05 -1.19 -1.63
CA LEU A 69 -1.39 -0.91 -1.57
C LEU A 69 -1.80 0.25 -2.48
N ILE A 70 -0.99 1.30 -2.60
CA ILE A 70 -1.22 2.40 -3.55
C ILE A 70 -1.38 1.85 -4.97
N GLY A 71 -0.42 1.03 -5.42
CA GLY A 71 -0.48 0.43 -6.75
C GLY A 71 -1.72 -0.42 -6.96
N ALA A 72 -2.12 -1.22 -5.97
CA ALA A 72 -3.33 -2.03 -6.04
C ALA A 72 -4.61 -1.20 -6.11
N LEU A 73 -4.78 -0.22 -5.22
CA LEU A 73 -5.97 0.63 -5.19
C LEU A 73 -6.10 1.48 -6.46
N ASP A 74 -4.99 1.96 -7.01
CA ASP A 74 -4.96 2.73 -8.26
C ASP A 74 -5.29 1.86 -9.48
N ALA A 75 -4.68 0.68 -9.58
CA ALA A 75 -4.97 -0.26 -10.66
C ALA A 75 -6.45 -0.68 -10.67
N PHE A 76 -7.02 -0.92 -9.48
CA PHE A 76 -8.40 -1.37 -9.34
C PHE A 76 -9.45 -0.24 -9.34
N GLY A 77 -9.03 1.02 -9.19
CA GLY A 77 -9.93 2.16 -9.03
C GLY A 77 -10.85 2.02 -7.80
N VAL A 78 -10.34 1.46 -6.70
CA VAL A 78 -11.14 1.24 -5.48
C VAL A 78 -11.22 2.54 -4.68
N PRO A 79 -12.42 3.11 -4.45
CA PRO A 79 -12.57 4.31 -3.63
C PRO A 79 -12.33 3.96 -2.15
N VAL A 80 -11.66 4.85 -1.42
CA VAL A 80 -11.43 4.71 0.03
C VAL A 80 -12.13 5.80 0.85
N GLN A 81 -12.32 6.98 0.25
CA GLN A 81 -12.87 8.15 0.92
C GLN A 81 -14.19 7.84 1.65
N GLY A 82 -14.25 8.20 2.93
CA GLY A 82 -15.41 8.04 3.79
C GLY A 82 -15.71 6.59 4.21
N ARG A 83 -14.93 5.61 3.76
CA ARG A 83 -15.18 4.19 4.06
C ARG A 83 -14.63 3.78 5.41
N ARG A 84 -15.30 2.81 6.02
CA ARG A 84 -14.77 2.08 7.15
C ARG A 84 -13.93 0.91 6.63
N CYS A 85 -12.69 0.79 7.10
CA CYS A 85 -11.71 -0.13 6.56
C CYS A 85 -11.18 -1.11 7.61
N LEU A 86 -10.81 -2.32 7.19
CA LEU A 86 -10.04 -3.29 7.97
C LEU A 86 -8.67 -3.49 7.29
N ASP A 87 -7.60 -3.25 8.04
CA ASP A 87 -6.23 -3.62 7.68
C ASP A 87 -5.84 -4.90 8.42
N ALA A 88 -5.91 -6.04 7.74
CA ALA A 88 -5.61 -7.35 8.29
C ALA A 88 -4.12 -7.69 8.07
N GLY A 89 -3.33 -7.59 9.13
CA GLY A 89 -1.87 -7.69 9.08
C GLY A 89 -1.18 -6.32 9.05
N ALA A 90 -1.67 -5.38 9.85
CA ALA A 90 -1.26 -3.96 9.78
C ALA A 90 0.25 -3.74 9.97
N SER A 91 0.92 -4.59 10.76
CA SER A 91 2.35 -4.55 11.04
C SER A 91 2.81 -3.16 11.47
N THR A 92 3.74 -2.55 10.73
CA THR A 92 4.21 -1.17 10.96
C THR A 92 3.20 -0.09 10.59
N GLY A 93 2.17 -0.43 9.79
CA GLY A 93 1.03 0.43 9.46
C GLY A 93 1.05 1.02 8.06
N GLY A 94 1.84 0.47 7.13
CA GLY A 94 1.93 1.02 5.76
C GLY A 94 0.59 1.04 5.02
N PHE A 95 -0.22 0.00 5.17
CA PHE A 95 -1.56 -0.07 4.56
C PHE A 95 -2.53 0.88 5.27
N THR A 96 -2.56 0.83 6.61
CA THR A 96 -3.31 1.79 7.44
C THR A 96 -3.03 3.25 7.06
N GLU A 97 -1.77 3.63 6.88
CA GLU A 97 -1.39 5.01 6.48
C GLU A 97 -1.94 5.40 5.11
N VAL A 98 -1.92 4.49 4.13
CA VAL A 98 -2.50 4.71 2.80
C VAL A 98 -4.01 4.90 2.88
N LEU A 99 -4.70 4.10 3.70
CA LEU A 99 -6.14 4.21 3.88
C LEU A 99 -6.51 5.57 4.49
N LEU A 100 -5.79 6.00 5.53
CA LEU A 100 -6.00 7.30 6.16
C LEU A 100 -5.70 8.49 5.23
N ASP A 101 -4.66 8.36 4.40
CA ASP A 101 -4.30 9.37 3.40
C ASP A 101 -5.33 9.49 2.27
N ARG A 102 -6.03 8.40 1.97
CA ARG A 102 -7.16 8.39 1.02
C ARG A 102 -8.50 8.63 1.71
N ASP A 103 -8.47 9.35 2.84
CA ASP A 103 -9.65 9.81 3.58
C ASP A 103 -10.58 8.69 4.05
N ALA A 104 -10.05 7.51 4.43
CA ALA A 104 -10.84 6.53 5.17
C ALA A 104 -11.46 7.19 6.42
N ALA A 105 -12.75 6.94 6.65
CA ALA A 105 -13.44 7.46 7.82
C ALA A 105 -12.91 6.82 9.12
N HIS A 106 -12.56 5.53 9.05
CA HIS A 106 -12.02 4.76 10.17
C HIS A 106 -11.27 3.54 9.63
N VAL A 107 -10.10 3.23 10.20
CA VAL A 107 -9.35 2.00 9.97
C VAL A 107 -9.27 1.15 11.24
N VAL A 108 -9.71 -0.11 11.16
CA VAL A 108 -9.39 -1.12 12.17
C VAL A 108 -8.10 -1.81 11.75
N ALA A 109 -7.03 -1.61 12.50
CA ALA A 109 -5.71 -2.17 12.23
C ALA A 109 -5.48 -3.43 13.10
N ALA A 110 -5.57 -4.60 12.50
CA ALA A 110 -5.43 -5.88 13.19
C ALA A 110 -4.05 -6.51 12.94
N ASP A 111 -3.37 -6.94 14.00
CA ASP A 111 -2.11 -7.65 13.89
C ASP A 111 -1.94 -8.72 14.99
N VAL A 112 -1.22 -9.80 14.67
CA VAL A 112 -0.85 -10.86 15.61
C VAL A 112 0.29 -10.44 16.55
N GLY A 113 1.09 -9.47 16.14
CA GLY A 113 2.16 -8.86 16.90
C GLY A 113 1.65 -7.92 17.99
N TYR A 114 2.60 -7.37 18.74
CA TYR A 114 2.37 -6.36 19.77
C TYR A 114 3.36 -5.22 19.59
N GLY A 115 2.88 -3.98 19.68
CA GLY A 115 3.67 -2.76 19.61
C GLY A 115 4.27 -2.46 18.24
N GLN A 116 3.74 -3.04 17.15
CA GLN A 116 4.34 -2.90 15.81
C GLN A 116 3.90 -1.62 15.08
N LEU A 117 2.64 -1.22 15.24
CA LEU A 117 2.07 -0.07 14.53
C LEU A 117 2.79 1.23 14.94
N ALA A 118 3.19 2.03 13.94
CA ALA A 118 3.86 3.31 14.16
C ALA A 118 3.03 4.21 15.09
N TRP A 119 3.72 4.92 16.00
CA TRP A 119 3.05 5.71 17.03
C TRP A 119 2.11 6.78 16.47
N SER A 120 2.50 7.44 15.37
CA SER A 120 1.66 8.43 14.68
C SER A 120 0.32 7.85 14.22
N LEU A 121 0.29 6.60 13.75
CA LEU A 121 -0.93 5.93 13.30
C LEU A 121 -1.75 5.42 14.48
N ARG A 122 -1.08 4.88 15.50
CA ARG A 122 -1.75 4.41 16.72
C ARG A 122 -2.48 5.54 17.45
N SER A 123 -1.95 6.76 17.40
CA SER A 123 -2.52 7.94 18.04
C SER A 123 -3.52 8.70 17.16
N ASP A 124 -3.80 8.25 15.94
CA ASP A 124 -4.83 8.86 15.09
C ASP A 124 -6.22 8.41 15.57
N ASP A 125 -7.12 9.36 15.82
CA ASP A 125 -8.47 9.11 16.33
C ASP A 125 -9.32 8.25 15.36
N ARG A 126 -8.93 8.18 14.09
CA ARG A 126 -9.56 7.33 13.07
C ARG A 126 -9.02 5.90 13.06
N VAL A 127 -8.16 5.51 14.00
CA VAL A 127 -7.55 4.17 14.04
C VAL A 127 -7.96 3.42 15.31
N SER A 128 -8.46 2.20 15.13
CA SER A 128 -8.63 1.24 16.23
C SER A 128 -7.64 0.10 16.06
N VAL A 129 -6.80 -0.14 17.07
CA VAL A 129 -5.75 -1.15 17.01
C VAL A 129 -6.21 -2.43 17.71
N LEU A 130 -6.17 -3.56 16.99
CA LEU A 130 -6.41 -4.90 17.52
C LEU A 130 -5.12 -5.71 17.47
N GLU A 131 -4.37 -5.66 18.58
CA GLU A 131 -3.09 -6.38 18.71
C GLU A 131 -3.27 -7.79 19.24
N ARG A 132 -2.24 -8.63 19.07
CA ARG A 132 -2.28 -10.05 19.48
C ARG A 132 -3.52 -10.78 18.97
N THR A 133 -4.03 -10.36 17.82
CA THR A 133 -5.30 -10.84 17.27
C THR A 133 -5.02 -11.67 16.03
N ASN A 134 -5.39 -12.95 16.06
CA ASN A 134 -5.29 -13.81 14.88
C ASN A 134 -6.41 -13.45 13.89
N VAL A 135 -6.05 -13.08 12.67
CA VAL A 135 -7.03 -12.67 11.66
C VAL A 135 -8.07 -13.76 11.33
N ARG A 136 -7.76 -15.05 11.57
CA ARG A 136 -8.71 -16.16 11.42
C ARG A 136 -9.87 -16.10 12.41
N GLU A 137 -9.64 -15.45 13.54
CA GLU A 137 -10.58 -15.34 14.66
C GLU A 137 -11.35 -14.02 14.64
N LEU A 138 -11.10 -13.16 13.65
CA LEU A 138 -11.84 -11.91 13.51
C LEU A 138 -13.34 -12.18 13.28
N THR A 139 -14.14 -11.36 13.95
CA THR A 139 -15.58 -11.30 13.82
C THR A 139 -16.01 -9.85 13.67
N PRO A 140 -17.19 -9.58 13.08
CA PRO A 140 -17.76 -8.23 13.02
C PRO A 140 -17.80 -7.57 14.40
N GLU A 141 -18.18 -8.31 15.44
CA GLU A 141 -18.29 -7.77 16.80
C GLU A 141 -16.93 -7.33 17.34
N ALA A 142 -15.88 -8.14 17.15
CA ALA A 142 -14.53 -7.84 17.61
C ALA A 142 -13.97 -6.57 16.96
N ILE A 143 -14.35 -6.31 15.71
CA ILE A 143 -13.93 -5.11 14.98
C ILE A 143 -14.91 -3.95 15.12
N GLY A 144 -16.04 -4.09 15.81
CA GLY A 144 -17.03 -3.00 16.00
C GLY A 144 -18.03 -2.79 14.85
N GLY A 145 -18.39 -3.86 14.13
CA GLY A 145 -19.31 -3.88 13.00
C GLY A 145 -18.64 -4.30 11.69
N VAL A 146 -19.39 -4.47 10.61
CA VAL A 146 -18.82 -4.77 9.29
C VAL A 146 -18.08 -3.55 8.70
N VAL A 147 -17.16 -3.80 7.77
CA VAL A 147 -16.37 -2.78 7.07
C VAL A 147 -16.68 -2.77 5.58
N ASP A 148 -16.41 -1.65 4.93
CA ASP A 148 -16.64 -1.48 3.49
C ASP A 148 -15.41 -1.86 2.68
N LEU A 149 -14.20 -1.77 3.24
CA LEU A 149 -12.97 -2.15 2.55
C LEU A 149 -12.12 -3.02 3.46
N VAL A 150 -11.72 -4.20 2.98
CA VAL A 150 -10.73 -5.05 3.65
C VAL A 150 -9.45 -5.08 2.82
N VAL A 151 -8.32 -4.78 3.42
CA VAL A 151 -6.99 -5.00 2.84
C VAL A 151 -6.25 -6.04 3.69
N ALA A 152 -5.47 -6.91 3.07
CA ALA A 152 -4.76 -7.95 3.81
C ALA A 152 -3.32 -8.16 3.29
N ASP A 153 -2.33 -7.90 4.13
CA ASP A 153 -0.91 -8.19 3.90
C ASP A 153 -0.41 -9.18 4.96
N LEU A 154 -0.65 -10.46 4.71
CA LEU A 154 -0.37 -11.52 5.68
C LEU A 154 0.88 -12.30 5.29
N SER A 155 1.64 -12.77 6.29
CA SER A 155 2.82 -13.61 6.08
C SER A 155 2.70 -14.91 6.86
N PHE A 156 3.31 -15.98 6.35
CA PHE A 156 3.33 -17.31 6.99
C PHE A 156 1.95 -17.97 7.17
N ILE A 157 0.94 -17.53 6.41
CA ILE A 157 -0.41 -18.07 6.42
C ILE A 157 -0.99 -17.97 5.01
N SER A 158 -1.75 -19.00 4.60
CA SER A 158 -2.46 -18.99 3.32
C SER A 158 -3.74 -18.16 3.42
N LEU A 159 -4.02 -17.35 2.41
CA LEU A 159 -5.27 -16.61 2.28
C LEU A 159 -6.50 -17.53 2.28
N THR A 160 -6.37 -18.76 1.79
CA THR A 160 -7.48 -19.72 1.78
C THR A 160 -8.04 -20.01 3.17
N THR A 161 -7.19 -19.90 4.20
CA THR A 161 -7.52 -20.12 5.61
C THR A 161 -8.10 -18.89 6.30
N VAL A 162 -7.77 -17.68 5.83
CA VAL A 162 -8.20 -16.42 6.46
C VAL A 162 -9.41 -15.79 5.77
N LEU A 163 -9.62 -16.06 4.47
CA LEU A 163 -10.74 -15.53 3.71
C LEU A 163 -12.10 -15.71 4.39
N PRO A 164 -12.44 -16.86 5.03
CA PRO A 164 -13.71 -16.99 5.74
C PRO A 164 -13.93 -15.96 6.86
N ALA A 165 -12.86 -15.51 7.53
CA ALA A 165 -12.97 -14.48 8.55
C ALA A 165 -13.09 -13.08 7.95
N LEU A 166 -12.29 -12.81 6.91
CA LEU A 166 -12.34 -11.52 6.20
C LEU A 166 -13.70 -11.28 5.54
N THR A 167 -14.29 -12.31 4.92
CA THR A 167 -15.58 -12.20 4.24
C THR A 167 -16.74 -11.98 5.22
N ARG A 168 -16.69 -12.55 6.42
CA ARG A 168 -17.66 -12.26 7.49
C ARG A 168 -17.59 -10.82 7.99
N CYS A 169 -16.40 -10.22 7.96
CA CYS A 169 -16.18 -8.85 8.43
C CYS A 169 -16.57 -7.79 7.38
N ALA A 170 -16.79 -8.19 6.13
CA ALA A 170 -17.07 -7.29 5.01
C ALA A 170 -18.58 -7.10 4.81
N SER A 171 -19.01 -5.88 4.48
CA SER A 171 -20.38 -5.59 4.08
C SER A 171 -20.70 -6.18 2.69
N ALA A 172 -21.98 -6.23 2.31
CA ALA A 172 -22.40 -6.82 1.03
C ALA A 172 -21.88 -6.06 -0.20
N ASP A 173 -21.58 -4.76 -0.07
CA ASP A 173 -21.06 -3.93 -1.17
C ASP A 173 -19.54 -3.68 -1.06
N ALA A 174 -18.90 -4.35 -0.10
CA ALA A 174 -17.48 -4.14 0.19
C ALA A 174 -16.56 -4.64 -0.91
N ASP A 175 -15.35 -4.07 -0.94
CA ASP A 175 -14.22 -4.62 -1.67
C ASP A 175 -13.28 -5.33 -0.67
N ILE A 176 -12.82 -6.53 -1.01
CA ILE A 176 -11.72 -7.19 -0.30
C ILE A 176 -10.53 -7.22 -1.26
N VAL A 177 -9.40 -6.67 -0.82
CA VAL A 177 -8.17 -6.52 -1.59
C VAL A 177 -7.04 -7.27 -0.89
N PRO A 178 -7.02 -8.62 -0.92
CA PRO A 178 -5.96 -9.39 -0.28
C PRO A 178 -4.73 -9.49 -1.18
N MET A 179 -3.54 -9.47 -0.56
CA MET A 179 -2.27 -9.71 -1.25
C MET A 179 -1.92 -11.20 -1.21
N VAL A 180 -2.00 -11.85 -2.36
CA VAL A 180 -1.54 -13.23 -2.60
C VAL A 180 -0.02 -13.25 -2.64
N LYS A 181 0.57 -14.08 -1.79
CA LYS A 181 2.01 -14.31 -1.71
C LYS A 181 2.30 -15.77 -2.07
N PRO A 182 2.69 -16.08 -3.32
CA PRO A 182 2.82 -17.46 -3.80
C PRO A 182 3.61 -18.39 -2.85
N GLN A 183 4.67 -17.88 -2.22
CA GLN A 183 5.49 -18.61 -1.25
C GLN A 183 4.75 -19.12 -0.01
N PHE A 184 3.56 -18.60 0.29
CA PHE A 184 2.70 -19.06 1.39
C PHE A 184 1.48 -19.85 0.91
N GLU A 185 1.29 -19.98 -0.40
CA GLU A 185 0.13 -20.63 -1.02
C GLU A 185 0.48 -21.97 -1.69
N VAL A 186 1.65 -22.11 -2.32
CA VAL A 186 1.98 -23.28 -3.17
C VAL A 186 2.40 -24.54 -2.39
N GLY A 187 2.50 -24.46 -1.06
CA GLY A 187 2.98 -25.56 -0.21
C GLY A 187 4.52 -25.68 -0.18
N LYS A 188 5.06 -26.26 0.90
CA LYS A 188 6.50 -26.23 1.20
C LYS A 188 7.39 -26.86 0.12
N ASP A 189 6.92 -27.92 -0.52
CA ASP A 189 7.71 -28.68 -1.51
C ASP A 189 7.84 -27.97 -2.87
N ARG A 190 7.04 -26.91 -3.10
CA ARG A 190 7.03 -26.11 -4.34
C ARG A 190 7.70 -24.74 -4.16
N VAL A 191 8.33 -24.50 -3.01
CA VAL A 191 9.09 -23.27 -2.76
C VAL A 191 10.58 -23.51 -3.02
N GLY A 192 11.17 -22.69 -3.90
CA GLY A 192 12.57 -22.80 -4.28
C GLY A 192 13.55 -22.35 -3.19
N ALA A 193 14.84 -22.42 -3.51
CA ALA A 193 15.90 -21.95 -2.63
C ALA A 193 15.66 -20.49 -2.19
N GLY A 194 15.92 -20.20 -0.90
CA GLY A 194 15.71 -18.87 -0.34
C GLY A 194 14.25 -18.48 -0.07
N GLY A 195 13.30 -19.42 -0.23
CA GLY A 195 11.89 -19.15 0.01
C GLY A 195 11.21 -18.43 -1.16
N VAL A 196 11.75 -18.55 -2.38
CA VAL A 196 11.29 -17.83 -3.57
C VAL A 196 10.56 -18.75 -4.54
N VAL A 197 9.42 -18.29 -5.04
CA VAL A 197 8.65 -18.96 -6.11
C VAL A 197 8.93 -18.25 -7.42
N SER A 198 9.90 -18.77 -8.19
CA SER A 198 10.32 -18.18 -9.47
C SER A 198 9.51 -18.68 -10.67
N ASP A 199 8.91 -19.87 -10.58
CA ASP A 199 8.13 -20.45 -11.68
C ASP A 199 6.80 -19.68 -11.88
N PRO A 200 6.58 -19.08 -13.06
CA PRO A 200 5.32 -18.40 -13.40
C PRO A 200 4.08 -19.28 -13.22
N ALA A 201 4.14 -20.57 -13.52
CA ALA A 201 3.02 -21.48 -13.38
C ALA A 201 2.64 -21.67 -11.90
N LEU A 202 3.63 -21.73 -11.00
CA LEU A 202 3.39 -21.80 -9.56
C LEU A 202 2.76 -20.51 -9.01
N ARG A 203 3.19 -19.35 -9.54
CA ARG A 203 2.59 -18.06 -9.20
C ARG A 203 1.13 -18.00 -9.66
N ALA A 204 0.86 -18.45 -10.89
CA ALA A 204 -0.51 -18.52 -11.42
C ALA A 204 -1.40 -19.47 -10.59
N ASP A 205 -0.90 -20.67 -10.25
CA ASP A 205 -1.59 -21.65 -9.40
C ASP A 205 -1.97 -21.05 -8.04
N ALA A 206 -1.06 -20.28 -7.41
CA ALA A 206 -1.33 -19.64 -6.13
C ALA A 206 -2.51 -18.65 -6.22
N VAL A 207 -2.49 -17.78 -7.23
CA VAL A 207 -3.54 -16.77 -7.43
C VAL A 207 -4.87 -17.43 -7.78
N LEU A 208 -4.87 -18.44 -8.66
CA LEU A 208 -6.04 -19.25 -8.98
C LEU A 208 -6.61 -19.96 -7.75
N GLY A 209 -5.75 -20.53 -6.90
CA GLY A 209 -6.16 -21.19 -5.66
C GLY A 209 -6.93 -20.26 -4.73
N VAL A 210 -6.43 -19.04 -4.52
CA VAL A 210 -7.10 -18.03 -3.69
C VAL A 210 -8.42 -17.56 -4.33
N ALA A 211 -8.43 -17.32 -5.65
CA ALA A 211 -9.64 -16.92 -6.37
C ALA A 211 -10.76 -17.98 -6.32
N ARG A 212 -10.40 -19.26 -6.47
CA ARG A 212 -11.33 -20.40 -6.31
C ARG A 212 -11.90 -20.44 -4.90
N ARG A 213 -11.04 -20.29 -3.88
CA ARG A 213 -11.49 -20.26 -2.48
C ARG A 213 -12.42 -19.07 -2.19
N ALA A 214 -12.16 -17.90 -2.77
CA ALA A 214 -13.08 -16.78 -2.67
C ALA A 214 -14.45 -17.10 -3.29
N THR A 215 -14.46 -17.76 -4.46
CA THR A 215 -15.69 -18.14 -5.17
C THR A 215 -16.53 -19.12 -4.35
N GLU A 216 -15.91 -20.09 -3.67
CA GLU A 216 -16.58 -21.00 -2.73
C GLU A 216 -17.27 -20.27 -1.56
N LEU A 217 -16.80 -19.06 -1.25
CA LEU A 217 -17.36 -18.19 -0.20
C LEU A 217 -18.34 -17.15 -0.75
N HIS A 218 -18.73 -17.25 -2.04
CA HIS A 218 -19.57 -16.28 -2.75
C HIS A 218 -18.93 -14.89 -2.93
N TRP A 219 -17.61 -14.86 -3.03
CA TRP A 219 -16.83 -13.67 -3.40
C TRP A 219 -16.15 -13.90 -4.74
N HIS A 220 -16.45 -13.04 -5.70
CA HIS A 220 -15.95 -13.16 -7.06
C HIS A 220 -14.75 -12.25 -7.28
N THR A 221 -13.75 -12.76 -8.00
CA THR A 221 -12.63 -11.95 -8.47
C THR A 221 -13.12 -11.00 -9.54
N VAL A 222 -12.87 -9.71 -9.34
CA VAL A 222 -13.21 -8.63 -10.28
C VAL A 222 -11.98 -8.23 -11.08
N ASP A 223 -10.81 -8.26 -10.45
CA ASP A 223 -9.56 -7.88 -11.10
C ASP A 223 -8.34 -8.48 -10.38
N VAL A 224 -7.20 -8.51 -11.09
CA VAL A 224 -5.92 -9.05 -10.64
C VAL A 224 -4.81 -8.10 -11.08
N THR A 225 -3.89 -7.77 -10.18
CA THR A 225 -2.69 -6.99 -10.51
C THR A 225 -1.48 -7.50 -9.72
N ALA A 226 -0.28 -7.30 -10.24
CA ALA A 226 0.94 -7.55 -9.48
C ALA A 226 1.23 -6.39 -8.52
N SER A 227 1.82 -6.71 -7.36
CA SER A 227 2.42 -5.71 -6.48
C SER A 227 3.56 -5.00 -7.24
N PRO A 228 3.63 -3.66 -7.23
CA PRO A 228 4.68 -2.91 -7.91
C PRO A 228 6.07 -3.13 -7.31
N LEU A 229 6.14 -3.69 -6.10
CA LEU A 229 7.37 -4.02 -5.40
C LEU A 229 7.39 -5.51 -5.03
N PRO A 230 8.52 -6.20 -5.23
CA PRO A 230 8.67 -7.57 -4.74
C PRO A 230 8.73 -7.62 -3.21
N GLY A 231 8.45 -8.79 -2.66
CA GLY A 231 8.71 -9.11 -1.25
C GLY A 231 10.21 -9.00 -0.91
N PRO A 232 10.57 -8.96 0.39
CA PRO A 232 11.96 -8.77 0.82
C PRO A 232 12.98 -9.75 0.21
N SER A 233 12.56 -11.00 -0.01
CA SER A 233 13.38 -12.05 -0.63
C SER A 233 13.29 -12.10 -2.16
N GLY A 234 12.58 -11.16 -2.80
CA GLY A 234 12.39 -11.12 -4.26
C GLY A 234 11.14 -11.83 -4.78
N ASN A 235 10.24 -12.31 -3.92
CA ASN A 235 8.98 -12.91 -4.38
C ASN A 235 8.10 -11.86 -5.06
N VAL A 236 7.52 -12.22 -6.21
CA VAL A 236 6.46 -11.45 -6.84
C VAL A 236 5.15 -11.78 -6.14
N GLU A 237 4.43 -10.74 -5.76
CA GLU A 237 3.19 -10.81 -4.99
C GLU A 237 2.07 -10.20 -5.82
N PHE A 238 0.83 -10.63 -5.60
CA PHE A 238 -0.30 -10.23 -6.42
C PHE A 238 -1.43 -9.74 -5.54
N PHE A 239 -2.23 -8.80 -6.02
CA PHE A 239 -3.49 -8.45 -5.39
C PHE A 239 -4.65 -9.01 -6.21
N LEU A 240 -5.68 -9.42 -5.49
CA LEU A 240 -7.00 -9.66 -6.05
C LEU A 240 -7.93 -8.53 -5.61
N ARG A 241 -8.88 -8.13 -6.46
CA ARG A 241 -10.07 -7.41 -6.03
C ARG A 241 -11.23 -8.40 -5.96
N LEU A 242 -11.85 -8.54 -4.80
CA LEU A 242 -12.96 -9.45 -4.58
C LEU A 242 -14.22 -8.65 -4.20
N ARG A 243 -15.37 -9.04 -4.76
CA ARG A 243 -16.70 -8.51 -4.41
C ARG A 243 -17.73 -9.64 -4.41
N THR A 244 -18.76 -9.55 -3.57
CA THR A 244 -19.90 -10.48 -3.65
C THR A 244 -20.90 -10.07 -4.74
N SER A 245 -21.10 -8.77 -4.96
CA SER A 245 -21.92 -8.21 -6.05
C SER A 245 -21.06 -7.52 -7.09
N THR A 246 -21.08 -8.04 -8.33
CA THR A 246 -20.41 -7.48 -9.51
C THR A 246 -21.10 -7.95 -10.78
N ASP A 247 -21.25 -7.08 -11.79
CA ASP A 247 -21.79 -7.44 -13.11
C ASP A 247 -20.76 -8.12 -14.00
N HIS A 248 -19.48 -8.06 -13.61
CA HIS A 248 -18.34 -8.54 -14.40
C HIS A 248 -17.37 -9.38 -13.54
N PRO A 249 -17.79 -10.55 -13.03
CA PRO A 249 -16.86 -11.46 -12.36
C PRO A 249 -15.90 -12.07 -13.37
N LEU A 250 -14.59 -12.06 -13.09
CA LEU A 250 -13.60 -12.81 -13.85
C LEU A 250 -13.72 -14.30 -13.51
N GLN A 251 -13.96 -15.12 -14.53
CA GLN A 251 -14.12 -16.57 -14.41
C GLN A 251 -13.50 -17.29 -15.61
N GLY A 252 -13.15 -18.56 -15.44
CA GLY A 252 -12.55 -19.39 -16.51
C GLY A 252 -11.37 -18.70 -17.19
N ASP A 253 -11.37 -18.69 -18.52
CA ASP A 253 -10.29 -18.13 -19.34
C ASP A 253 -10.05 -16.63 -19.10
N ASP A 254 -11.08 -15.85 -18.71
CA ASP A 254 -10.90 -14.42 -18.42
C ASP A 254 -10.05 -14.20 -17.16
N LEU A 255 -10.28 -15.02 -16.13
CA LEU A 255 -9.47 -14.99 -14.92
C LEU A 255 -8.04 -15.44 -15.22
N GLU A 256 -7.86 -16.52 -15.98
CA GLU A 256 -6.53 -17.01 -16.35
C GLU A 256 -5.75 -15.97 -17.17
N ARG A 257 -6.40 -15.28 -18.12
CA ARG A 257 -5.79 -14.17 -18.87
C ARG A 257 -5.40 -13.00 -17.97
N ALA A 258 -6.24 -12.61 -17.02
CA ALA A 258 -5.93 -11.54 -16.08
C ALA A 258 -4.72 -11.89 -15.19
N ILE A 259 -4.62 -13.14 -14.75
CA ILE A 259 -3.49 -13.65 -13.95
C ILE A 259 -2.21 -13.68 -14.80
N ALA A 260 -2.27 -14.19 -16.03
CA ALA A 260 -1.13 -14.20 -16.93
C ALA A 260 -0.60 -12.79 -17.19
N ARG A 261 -1.50 -11.84 -17.48
CA ARG A 261 -1.14 -10.42 -17.64
C ARG A 261 -0.45 -9.86 -16.39
N ALA A 262 -1.00 -10.12 -15.20
CA ALA A 262 -0.39 -9.65 -13.95
C ALA A 262 1.01 -10.25 -13.72
N ILE A 263 1.24 -11.51 -14.11
CA ILE A 263 2.56 -12.16 -14.02
C ILE A 263 3.56 -11.53 -14.98
N ASP A 264 3.14 -11.22 -16.20
CA ASP A 264 4.00 -10.64 -17.24
C ASP A 264 4.35 -9.17 -16.95
N GLU A 265 3.40 -8.39 -16.45
CA GLU A 265 3.56 -6.97 -16.12
C GLU A 265 4.23 -6.73 -14.75
N GLY A 266 4.24 -7.76 -13.89
CA GLY A 266 4.83 -7.69 -12.56
C GLY A 266 6.36 -7.58 -12.57
N PRO A 267 6.96 -7.20 -11.43
CA PRO A 267 8.43 -7.19 -11.28
C PRO A 267 9.00 -8.59 -11.56
N GLN A 268 10.16 -8.65 -12.23
CA GLN A 268 10.83 -9.92 -12.60
C GLN A 268 11.96 -10.26 -11.63
#